data_AF-A0A7Z9GMN1-F1
#
_entry.id   AF-A0A7Z9GMN1-F1
#
_cell.length_a   1.000
_cell.length_b   1.000
_cell.length_c   1.000
_cell.angle_alpha   90.00
_cell.angle_beta   90.00
_cell.angle_gamma   90.00
#
_symmetry.space_group_name_H-M   'P 1'
#
loop_
_entity.id
_entity.type
_entity.pdbx_description
1 polymer ?
#
loop_
_entity_poly.entity_id
_entity_poly.type
_entity_poly.pdbx_seq_one_letter_code
_entity_poly.pdbx_strand_id
1 'polypeptide(L)'
;LSRSHERLARQLDEKLLAEYEQVRSSYSDRPMVPIHGGTCSGCQLQVPPQLVSEVKRGEALHVCSHCQRFLFWPSETTDAKV
;
A
#
# COMPACT_ATOMS: atom_id res chain seq x y z
N LEU A 1 20.43 -14.22 -9.91
CA LEU A 1 19.55 -13.05 -10.13
C LEU A 1 19.78 -12.00 -9.02
N SER A 2 20.96 -11.37 -8.93
CA SER A 2 21.39 -10.66 -7.68
C SER A 2 22.06 -9.30 -7.85
N ARG A 3 21.74 -8.48 -8.86
CA ARG A 3 22.41 -7.16 -9.02
C ARG A 3 21.51 -5.94 -9.21
N SER A 4 20.21 -6.14 -9.40
CA SER A 4 19.29 -5.01 -9.65
C SER A 4 18.51 -4.53 -8.41
N HIS A 5 18.37 -5.38 -7.38
CA HIS A 5 17.65 -5.01 -6.14
C HIS A 5 18.42 -4.01 -5.25
N GLU A 6 19.75 -4.11 -5.19
CA GLU A 6 20.58 -3.31 -4.27
C GLU A 6 20.62 -1.82 -4.62
N ARG A 7 20.39 -1.47 -5.88
CA ARG A 7 20.44 -0.06 -6.33
C ARG A 7 19.17 0.70 -6.03
N LEU A 8 18.04 -0.02 -5.98
CA LEU A 8 16.70 0.50 -5.73
C LEU A 8 16.45 0.63 -4.22
N ALA A 9 16.98 -0.31 -3.44
CA ALA A 9 16.92 -0.28 -1.98
C ALA A 9 17.64 0.91 -1.33
N ARG A 10 18.59 1.57 -2.03
CA ARG A 10 19.33 2.73 -1.48
C ARG A 10 18.59 4.06 -1.56
N GLN A 11 17.48 4.13 -2.31
CA GLN A 11 16.66 5.33 -2.43
C GLN A 11 15.33 5.24 -1.67
N LEU A 12 14.90 4.03 -1.29
CA LEU A 12 13.80 3.86 -0.36
C LEU A 12 14.34 3.97 1.07
N ASP A 13 13.74 4.86 1.85
CA ASP A 13 13.97 4.97 3.29
C ASP A 13 13.98 3.58 3.92
N GLU A 14 15.07 3.19 4.60
CA GLU A 14 15.21 1.86 5.23
C GLU A 14 14.03 1.53 6.13
N LYS A 15 13.39 2.55 6.72
CA LYS A 15 12.19 2.42 7.53
C LYS A 15 10.97 1.95 6.72
N LEU A 16 10.78 2.48 5.52
CA LEU A 16 9.67 2.15 4.64
C LEU A 16 9.82 0.74 4.07
N LEU A 17 11.07 0.33 3.81
CA LEU A 17 11.41 -1.03 3.43
C LEU A 17 11.13 -2.03 4.57
N ALA A 18 11.50 -1.69 5.80
CA ALA A 18 11.25 -2.52 6.98
C ALA A 18 9.74 -2.69 7.28
N GLU A 19 8.95 -1.61 7.18
CA GLU A 19 7.49 -1.67 7.33
C GLU A 19 6.86 -2.54 6.22
N TYR A 20 7.31 -2.40 4.98
CA TYR A 20 6.85 -3.23 3.87
C TYR A 20 7.18 -4.72 4.07
N GLU A 21 8.41 -5.04 4.49
CA GLU A 21 8.82 -6.43 4.74
C GLU A 21 8.07 -7.08 5.90
N GLN A 22 7.76 -6.34 6.97
CA GLN A 22 6.94 -6.85 8.07
C GLN A 22 5.53 -7.22 7.62
N VAL A 23 4.91 -6.37 6.79
CA VAL A 23 3.55 -6.65 6.28
C VAL A 23 3.58 -7.74 5.21
N ARG A 24 4.63 -7.81 4.38
CA ARG A 24 4.85 -8.90 3.41
C ARG A 24 5.08 -10.26 4.10
N SER A 25 5.75 -10.27 5.24
CA SER A 25 5.92 -11.47 6.06
C SER A 25 4.59 -11.95 6.66
N SER A 26 3.71 -11.00 7.00
CA SER A 26 2.42 -11.28 7.65
C SER A 26 1.29 -11.62 6.66
N TYR A 27 1.40 -11.16 5.40
CA TYR A 27 0.40 -11.40 4.35
C TYR A 27 1.10 -11.91 3.08
N SER A 28 0.92 -13.21 2.81
CA SER A 28 1.69 -14.00 1.83
C SER A 28 1.45 -13.62 0.36
N ASP A 29 0.45 -12.80 0.06
CA ASP A 29 -0.03 -12.61 -1.31
C ASP A 29 -0.26 -11.15 -1.72
N ARG A 30 -0.90 -10.28 -0.92
CA ARG A 30 -1.10 -8.84 -1.28
C ARG A 30 -1.24 -7.91 -0.07
N PRO A 31 -0.17 -7.18 0.34
CA PRO A 31 -0.22 -6.25 1.46
C PRO A 31 -0.89 -4.90 1.10
N MET A 32 -0.88 -4.51 -0.18
CA MET A 32 -1.50 -3.30 -0.70
C MET A 32 -2.68 -3.63 -1.61
N VAL A 33 -3.79 -2.92 -1.42
CA VAL A 33 -5.04 -3.13 -2.16
C VAL A 33 -5.69 -1.79 -2.55
N PRO A 34 -6.20 -1.65 -3.79
CA PRO A 34 -6.88 -0.42 -4.20
C PRO A 34 -8.26 -0.28 -3.55
N ILE A 35 -8.69 0.97 -3.36
CA ILE A 35 -10.09 1.31 -3.10
C ILE A 35 -10.84 1.45 -4.43
N HIS A 36 -11.93 0.70 -4.60
CA HIS A 36 -12.83 0.82 -5.75
C HIS A 36 -14.22 1.24 -5.28
N GLY A 37 -14.69 2.42 -5.67
CA GLY A 37 -16.03 2.90 -5.32
C GLY A 37 -16.28 3.00 -3.81
N GLY A 38 -15.23 3.23 -3.00
CA GLY A 38 -15.32 3.22 -1.54
C GLY A 38 -15.29 1.83 -0.91
N THR A 39 -14.96 0.78 -1.66
CA THR A 39 -14.84 -0.59 -1.16
C THR A 39 -13.38 -1.06 -1.17
N CYS A 40 -12.97 -1.76 -0.11
CA CYS A 40 -11.65 -2.38 -0.03
C CYS A 40 -11.61 -3.61 -0.94
N SER A 41 -10.72 -3.64 -1.93
CA SER A 41 -10.60 -4.80 -2.84
C SER A 41 -10.03 -6.07 -2.16
N GLY A 42 -9.47 -5.95 -0.96
CA GLY A 42 -8.95 -7.09 -0.19
C GLY A 42 -10.00 -7.86 0.61
N CYS A 43 -10.92 -7.16 1.28
CA CYS A 43 -11.99 -7.80 2.09
C CYS A 43 -13.41 -7.53 1.57
N GLN A 44 -13.54 -6.77 0.48
CA GLN A 44 -14.81 -6.44 -0.18
C GLN A 44 -15.82 -5.70 0.73
N LEU A 45 -15.36 -5.12 1.83
CA LEU A 45 -16.17 -4.29 2.73
C LEU A 45 -16.06 -2.81 2.37
N GLN A 46 -17.14 -2.08 2.69
CA GLN A 46 -17.20 -0.63 2.58
C GLN A 46 -16.16 0.03 3.50
N VAL A 47 -15.40 0.94 2.92
CA VAL A 47 -14.41 1.77 3.59
C VAL A 47 -15.11 3.05 4.03
N PRO A 48 -14.93 3.52 5.28
CA PRO A 48 -15.51 4.78 5.73
C PRO A 48 -15.16 5.95 4.80
N PRO A 49 -16.12 6.85 4.48
CA PRO A 49 -15.91 7.93 3.52
C PRO A 49 -14.79 8.90 3.94
N GLN A 50 -14.56 9.07 5.25
CA GLN A 50 -13.42 9.80 5.79
C GLN A 50 -12.10 9.15 5.33
N LEU A 51 -11.96 7.84 5.57
CA LEU A 51 -10.77 7.08 5.19
C LEU A 51 -10.57 7.04 3.66
N VAL A 52 -11.65 6.96 2.88
CA VAL A 52 -11.58 7.09 1.41
C VAL A 52 -11.04 8.47 1.00
N SER A 53 -11.48 9.54 1.68
CA SER A 53 -11.04 10.90 1.39
C SER A 53 -9.57 11.12 1.77
N GLU A 54 -9.14 10.55 2.90
CA GLU A 54 -7.74 10.56 3.35
C GLU A 54 -6.84 9.79 2.37
N VAL A 55 -7.25 8.58 1.97
CA VAL A 55 -6.52 7.77 0.97
C VAL A 55 -6.46 8.48 -0.39
N LYS A 56 -7.51 9.20 -0.78
CA LYS A 56 -7.49 10.05 -1.99
C LYS A 56 -6.53 11.23 -1.90
N ARG A 57 -6.34 11.80 -0.71
CA ARG A 57 -5.39 12.91 -0.48
C ARG A 57 -3.93 12.46 -0.56
N GLY A 58 -3.64 11.19 -0.23
CA GLY A 58 -2.31 10.62 -0.35
C GLY A 58 -1.28 11.18 0.63
N GLU A 59 -1.73 11.82 1.72
CA GLU A 59 -0.84 12.46 2.71
C GLU A 59 -0.22 11.47 3.71
N ALA A 60 -0.84 10.30 3.88
CA ALA A 60 -0.36 9.25 4.77
C ALA A 60 -0.72 7.86 4.22
N LEU A 61 -0.01 6.83 4.70
CA LEU A 61 -0.38 5.44 4.46
C LEU A 61 -1.55 5.07 5.39
N HIS A 62 -2.64 4.62 4.80
CA HIS A 62 -3.82 4.18 5.53
C HIS A 62 -4.01 2.68 5.37
N VAL A 63 -4.56 2.04 6.41
CA VAL A 63 -4.89 0.62 6.41
C VAL A 63 -6.40 0.43 6.52
N CYS A 64 -6.89 -0.67 5.96
CA CYS A 64 -8.29 -1.06 6.09
C CYS A 64 -8.61 -1.42 7.54
N SER A 65 -9.63 -0.80 8.13
CA SER A 65 -10.08 -1.09 9.50
C SER A 65 -10.56 -2.53 9.72
N HIS A 66 -10.85 -3.27 8.64
CA HIS A 66 -11.35 -4.65 8.72
C HIS A 66 -10.27 -5.72 8.50
N CYS A 67 -9.43 -5.56 7.48
CA CYS A 67 -8.43 -6.57 7.12
C CYS A 67 -6.99 -6.11 7.27
N GLN A 68 -6.77 -4.88 7.75
CA GLN A 68 -5.46 -4.28 8.01
C GLN A 68 -4.51 -4.20 6.80
N ARG A 69 -5.02 -4.42 5.57
CA ARG A 69 -4.26 -4.21 4.33
C ARG A 69 -4.12 -2.72 4.04
N PHE A 70 -2.99 -2.32 3.46
CA PHE A 70 -2.76 -0.95 3.03
C PHE A 70 -3.71 -0.58 1.88
N LEU A 71 -4.37 0.55 2.03
CA LEU A 71 -5.30 1.11 1.06
C LEU A 71 -4.57 2.15 0.23
N PHE A 72 -4.71 2.06 -1.09
CA PHE A 72 -4.27 3.11 -1.99
C PHE A 72 -5.39 3.53 -2.93
N TRP A 73 -5.37 4.80 -3.35
CA TRP A 73 -6.24 5.27 -4.41
C TRP A 73 -5.55 5.00 -5.75
N PRO A 74 -6.18 4.28 -6.70
CA PRO A 74 -5.61 4.09 -8.02
C PRO A 74 -5.72 5.41 -8.81
N SER A 75 -4.78 6.33 -8.60
CA SER A 75 -4.48 7.39 -9.54
C SER A 75 -3.59 6.82 -10.64
N GLU A 76 -3.83 7.17 -11.90
CA GLU A 76 -2.90 6.89 -12.99
C GLU A 76 -1.61 7.69 -12.78
N THR A 77 -0.76 7.21 -11.87
CA THR A 77 0.60 7.70 -11.73
C THR A 77 1.44 6.50 -11.40
N THR A 78 2.02 5.97 -12.46
CA THR A 78 3.25 5.20 -12.44
C THR A 78 4.28 5.96 -11.62
N ASP A 79 4.47 5.60 -10.35
CA ASP A 79 5.71 5.94 -9.65
C ASP A 79 6.03 4.85 -8.61
N ALA A 80 6.23 3.65 -9.14
CA ALA A 80 7.23 2.74 -8.61
C ALA A 80 8.32 2.62 -9.69
N LYS A 81 8.90 3.77 -10.06
CA LYS A 81 10.17 3.84 -10.77
C LYS A 81 11.26 4.09 -9.74
N VAL A 82 11.45 3.09 -8.89
CA VAL A 82 12.74 2.83 -8.27
C VAL A 82 12.98 1.38 -8.57
#